data_AF-A0A8T6ZQA0-F1
#
_entry.id   AF-A0A8T6ZQA0-F1
#
_cell.length_a   1.000
_cell.length_b   1.000
_cell.length_c   1.000
_cell.angle_alpha   90.00
_cell.angle_beta   90.00
_cell.angle_gamma   90.00
#
_symmetry.space_group_name_H-M   'P 1'
#
loop_
_entity.id
_entity.type
_entity.pdbx_description
1 polymer ?
#
loop_
_entity_poly.entity_id
_entity_poly.type
_entity_poly.pdbx_seq_one_letter_code
_entity_poly.pdbx_strand_id
1 'polypeptide(L)'
;MASFGMVGLDWQQRINWERLRTYRLERAREKMKAHGLSALILMYDENIRYVTSTLTPGWCRLKPGLRYAMLCGDDPPVIFEQGDIGMQIERH
;
A
#
# COMPACT_ATOMS: atom_id res chain seq x y z
N MET A 1 15.47 -18.33 -6.24
CA MET A 1 14.50 -17.25 -6.49
C MET A 1 15.17 -16.19 -7.35
N ALA A 2 14.67 -15.93 -8.55
CA ALA A 2 15.18 -14.83 -9.37
C ALA A 2 14.86 -13.50 -8.67
N SER A 3 15.88 -12.87 -8.10
CA SER A 3 15.77 -11.55 -7.49
C SER A 3 15.97 -10.49 -8.56
N PHE A 4 14.92 -9.74 -8.89
CA PHE A 4 14.98 -8.62 -9.85
C PHE A 4 15.72 -7.37 -9.31
N GLY A 5 16.54 -7.50 -8.26
CA GLY A 5 17.39 -6.41 -7.78
C GLY A 5 17.40 -6.24 -6.28
N MET A 6 18.11 -7.10 -5.56
CA MET A 6 18.54 -6.78 -4.18
C MET A 6 19.56 -5.64 -4.16
N VAL A 7 20.23 -5.36 -5.28
CA VAL A 7 21.32 -4.38 -5.39
C VAL A 7 21.07 -3.40 -6.54
N GLY A 8 21.34 -2.13 -6.28
CA GLY A 8 21.34 -1.09 -7.30
C GLY A 8 22.43 -1.33 -8.34
N LEU A 9 22.16 -0.93 -9.58
CA LEU A 9 23.15 -0.87 -10.67
C LEU A 9 23.27 0.59 -11.11
N ASP A 10 24.46 1.00 -11.51
CA ASP A 10 24.79 2.34 -11.99
C ASP A 10 24.26 2.62 -13.41
N TRP A 11 24.20 1.60 -14.27
CA TRP A 11 23.80 1.74 -15.67
C TRP A 11 22.32 1.47 -15.98
N GLN A 12 21.52 1.04 -15.00
CA GLN A 12 20.14 0.61 -15.23
C GLN A 12 19.27 0.95 -14.01
N GLN A 13 18.25 1.77 -14.25
CA GLN A 13 17.18 1.97 -13.27
C GLN A 13 16.37 0.68 -13.17
N ARG A 14 16.47 0.00 -12.02
CA ARG A 14 15.65 -1.16 -11.67
C ARG A 14 14.25 -0.71 -11.23
N ILE A 15 13.71 -1.29 -10.17
CA ILE A 15 12.41 -0.90 -9.64
C ILE A 15 12.53 0.42 -8.89
N ASN A 16 11.89 1.47 -9.42
CA ASN A 16 11.65 2.70 -8.68
C ASN A 16 10.40 2.52 -7.79
N TRP A 17 10.64 2.26 -6.50
CA TRP A 17 9.57 1.99 -5.52
C TRP A 17 8.72 3.21 -5.22
N GLU A 18 9.30 4.40 -5.20
CA GLU A 18 8.59 5.66 -4.98
C GLU A 18 7.59 5.90 -6.11
N ARG A 19 8.05 5.84 -7.37
CA ARG A 19 7.19 5.94 -8.55
C ARG A 19 6.06 4.93 -8.52
N LEU A 20 6.35 3.68 -8.12
CA LEU A 20 5.36 2.62 -8.05
C LEU A 20 4.28 2.89 -6.98
N ARG A 21 4.67 3.45 -5.83
CA ARG A 21 3.75 3.83 -4.74
C ARG A 21 2.81 4.93 -5.19
N THR A 22 3.37 6.02 -5.71
CA THR A 22 2.60 7.16 -6.21
C THR A 22 1.64 6.72 -7.31
N TYR A 23 2.12 5.94 -8.27
CA TYR A 23 1.30 5.43 -9.36
C TYR A 23 0.07 4.64 -8.87
N ARG A 24 0.24 3.75 -7.89
CA ARG A 24 -0.85 2.91 -7.38
C ARG A 24 -1.89 3.73 -6.62
N LEU A 25 -1.43 4.67 -5.78
CA LEU A 25 -2.31 5.55 -5.02
C LEU A 25 -3.12 6.45 -5.95
N GLU A 26 -2.47 7.11 -6.91
CA GLU A 26 -3.15 7.99 -7.87
C GLU A 26 -4.11 7.21 -8.76
N ARG A 27 -3.76 6.00 -9.17
CA ARG A 27 -4.67 5.15 -9.95
C ARG A 27 -5.91 4.75 -9.14
N ALA A 28 -5.79 4.51 -7.85
CA ALA A 28 -6.94 4.25 -6.98
C ALA A 28 -7.85 5.50 -6.90
N ARG A 29 -7.28 6.69 -6.72
CA ARG A 29 -8.01 7.97 -6.72
C ARG A 29 -8.70 8.27 -8.04
N GLU A 30 -8.03 8.01 -9.16
CA GLU A 30 -8.61 8.15 -10.50
C GLU A 30 -9.87 7.29 -10.64
N LYS A 31 -9.82 6.03 -10.20
CA LYS A 31 -10.99 5.13 -10.25
C LYS A 31 -12.07 5.54 -9.27
N MET A 32 -11.73 6.03 -8.08
CA MET A 32 -12.72 6.61 -7.17
C MET A 32 -13.47 7.76 -7.82
N LYS A 33 -12.76 8.71 -8.43
CA LYS A 33 -13.35 9.87 -9.13
C LYS A 33 -14.24 9.42 -10.30
N ALA A 34 -13.78 8.47 -11.12
CA ALA A 34 -14.54 7.93 -12.24
C ALA A 34 -15.86 7.26 -11.81
N HIS A 35 -15.92 6.73 -10.59
CA HIS A 35 -17.10 6.07 -10.03
C HIS A 35 -17.87 6.91 -9.01
N GLY A 36 -17.52 8.19 -8.83
CA GLY A 36 -18.18 9.09 -7.88
C GLY A 36 -18.03 8.68 -6.41
N LEU A 37 -16.96 7.97 -6.06
CA LEU A 37 -16.69 7.48 -4.71
C LEU A 37 -15.85 8.51 -3.93
N SER A 38 -16.33 8.91 -2.76
CA SER A 38 -15.58 9.82 -1.87
C SER A 38 -14.59 9.09 -0.96
N ALA A 39 -14.81 7.81 -0.68
CA ALA A 39 -13.93 7.01 0.17
C ALA A 39 -13.95 5.52 -0.21
N LEU A 40 -12.87 4.82 0.13
CA LEU A 40 -12.74 3.37 0.05
C LEU A 40 -12.34 2.81 1.42
N ILE A 41 -13.01 1.73 1.83
CA ILE A 41 -12.56 0.85 2.92
C ILE A 41 -12.01 -0.42 2.30
N LEU A 42 -10.76 -0.74 2.58
CA LEU A 42 -10.02 -1.85 2.02
C LEU A 42 -9.77 -2.89 3.12
N MET A 43 -10.42 -4.05 3.00
CA MET A 43 -10.35 -5.11 4.01
C MET A 43 -9.46 -6.30 3.62
N TYR A 44 -9.12 -6.40 2.33
CA TYR A 44 -8.27 -7.48 1.81
C TYR A 44 -6.82 -7.01 1.66
N ASP A 45 -5.88 -7.91 1.94
CA ASP A 45 -4.45 -7.61 2.01
C ASP A 45 -3.88 -7.10 0.71
N GLU A 46 -4.30 -7.66 -0.43
CA GLU A 46 -3.86 -7.22 -1.74
C GLU A 46 -4.28 -5.77 -2.01
N ASN A 47 -5.46 -5.36 -1.54
CA ASN A 47 -5.98 -4.01 -1.72
C ASN A 47 -5.27 -3.03 -0.78
N ILE A 48 -5.10 -3.42 0.49
CA ILE A 48 -4.34 -2.65 1.49
C ILE A 48 -2.90 -2.46 0.97
N ARG A 49 -2.25 -3.53 0.53
CA ARG A 49 -0.90 -3.50 -0.05
C ARG A 49 -0.83 -2.60 -1.29
N TYR A 50 -1.84 -2.66 -2.16
CA TYR A 50 -1.84 -1.87 -3.38
C TYR A 50 -1.86 -0.37 -3.08
N VAL A 51 -2.80 0.06 -2.23
CA VAL A 51 -3.01 1.49 -1.94
C VAL A 51 -1.96 2.06 -1.01
N THR A 52 -1.52 1.30 -0.02
CA THR A 52 -0.63 1.82 1.04
C THR A 52 0.82 1.37 0.90
N SER A 53 1.11 0.39 0.04
CA SER A 53 2.44 -0.23 -0.12
C SER A 53 3.05 -0.82 1.15
N THR A 54 2.24 -1.03 2.17
CA THR A 54 2.63 -1.66 3.44
C THR A 54 2.45 -3.17 3.39
N LEU A 55 3.22 -3.92 4.18
CA LEU A 55 3.13 -5.38 4.27
C LEU A 55 2.17 -5.77 5.39
N THR A 56 1.20 -6.66 5.11
CA THR A 56 0.38 -7.29 6.15
C THR A 56 1.21 -8.29 6.98
N PRO A 57 1.32 -8.10 8.30
CA PRO A 57 1.94 -9.07 9.19
C PRO A 57 1.15 -10.37 9.22
N GLY A 58 1.85 -11.48 9.48
CA GLY A 58 1.24 -12.81 9.43
C GLY A 58 0.04 -12.97 10.37
N TRP A 59 0.03 -12.31 11.53
CA TRP A 59 -1.05 -12.40 12.52
C TRP A 59 -2.33 -11.66 12.11
N CYS A 60 -2.25 -10.66 11.23
CA CYS A 60 -3.41 -9.92 10.73
C CYS A 60 -4.05 -10.58 9.50
N ARG A 61 -3.37 -11.53 8.85
CA ARG A 61 -3.71 -12.07 7.52
C ARG A 61 -4.97 -12.96 7.49
N LEU A 62 -5.33 -13.57 8.62
CA LEU A 62 -6.36 -14.63 8.67
C LEU A 62 -7.75 -14.15 9.11
N LYS A 63 -7.85 -12.93 9.66
CA LYS A 63 -9.08 -12.42 10.25
C LYS A 63 -9.40 -11.04 9.67
N PRO A 64 -10.47 -10.92 8.86
CA PRO A 64 -10.95 -9.63 8.39
C PRO A 64 -11.17 -8.68 9.58
N GLY A 65 -10.68 -7.45 9.47
CA GLY A 65 -10.83 -6.43 10.53
C GLY A 65 -9.62 -6.27 11.45
N LEU A 66 -8.65 -7.20 11.46
CA LEU A 66 -7.40 -6.99 12.21
C LEU A 66 -6.43 -6.04 11.51
N ARG A 67 -6.61 -5.84 10.20
CA ARG A 67 -5.97 -4.79 9.43
C ARG A 67 -6.93 -4.33 8.34
N TYR A 68 -7.09 -3.02 8.20
CA TYR A 68 -7.83 -2.41 7.10
C TYR A 68 -7.25 -1.03 6.80
N ALA A 69 -7.49 -0.56 5.58
CA ALA A 69 -7.08 0.78 5.16
C ALA A 69 -8.27 1.59 4.70
N MET A 70 -8.20 2.90 4.92
CA MET A 70 -9.17 3.87 4.45
C MET A 70 -8.47 4.87 3.54
N LEU A 71 -9.03 5.10 2.36
CA LEU A 71 -8.60 6.15 1.45
C LEU A 71 -9.76 7.14 1.26
N CYS A 72 -9.56 8.38 1.69
CA CYS A 72 -10.56 9.45 1.63
C CYS A 72 -10.14 10.49 0.59
N GLY A 73 -10.87 10.59 -0.52
CA GLY A 73 -10.59 11.56 -1.58
C GLY A 73 -9.10 11.61 -1.98
N ASP A 74 -8.50 12.79 -1.84
CA ASP A 74 -7.09 13.07 -2.16
C ASP A 74 -6.17 13.07 -0.93
N ASP A 75 -6.67 12.67 0.25
CA ASP A 75 -5.87 12.56 1.47
C ASP A 75 -5.00 11.30 1.47
N PRO A 76 -3.89 11.27 2.23
CA PRO A 76 -3.11 10.06 2.43
C PRO A 76 -3.97 8.92 3.01
N PRO A 77 -3.76 7.66 2.58
CA PRO A 77 -4.50 6.54 3.14
C PRO A 77 -4.13 6.31 4.60
N VAL A 78 -5.13 6.03 5.44
CA VAL A 78 -4.95 5.69 6.86
C VAL A 78 -5.03 4.18 7.02
N ILE A 79 -4.08 3.60 7.76
CA ILE A 79 -4.09 2.17 8.11
C ILE A 79 -4.53 2.03 9.56
N PHE A 80 -5.41 1.07 9.79
CA PHE A 80 -5.78 0.59 11.10
C PHE A 80 -5.28 -0.86 11.19
N GLU A 81 -4.46 -1.15 12.18
CA GLU A 81 -3.92 -2.50 12.35
C GLU A 81 -3.79 -2.89 13.83
N GLN A 82 -3.86 -4.19 14.11
CA GLN A 82 -3.63 -4.75 15.44
C GLN A 82 -2.14 -5.00 15.68
N GLY A 83 -1.54 -4.16 16.53
CA GLY A 83 -0.10 -4.16 16.81
C GLY A 83 0.68 -3.49 15.67
N ASP A 84 1.98 -3.26 15.84
CA ASP A 84 2.72 -2.46 14.85
C ASP A 84 3.85 -3.24 14.19
N ILE A 85 4.13 -2.94 12.92
CA ILE A 85 5.41 -3.28 12.30
C ILE A 85 6.35 -2.08 12.46
N GLY A 86 7.30 -2.15 13.40
CA GLY A 86 8.23 -1.03 13.68
C GLY A 86 8.92 -0.48 12.43
N MET A 87 9.35 -1.35 11.51
CA MET A 87 9.96 -0.92 10.23
C MET A 87 9.02 -0.11 9.32
N GLN A 88 7.70 -0.28 9.44
CA GLN A 88 6.72 0.53 8.70
C GLN A 88 6.49 1.88 9.38
N ILE A 89 6.44 1.90 10.71
CA ILE A 89 6.30 3.15 11.48
C ILE A 89 7.51 4.07 11.25
N GLU A 90 8.72 3.54 11.26
CA GLU A 90 9.92 4.36 11.03
C GLU A 90 9.98 4.97 9.62
N ARG A 91 9.19 4.44 8.68
CA ARG A 91 9.24 4.80 7.26
C ARG A 91 8.13 5.74 6.82
N HIS A 92 7.04 5.85 7.59
CA HIS A 92 5.80 6.54 7.23
C HIS A 92 5.45 7.57 8.28
#